data_AF-K1Z8G4-F1
#
_entry.id   AF-K1Z8G4-F1
#
_cell.length_a   1.000
_cell.length_b   1.000
_cell.length_c   1.000
_cell.angle_alpha   90.00
_cell.angle_beta   90.00
_cell.angle_gamma   90.00
#
_symmetry.space_group_name_H-M   'P 1'
#
loop_
_entity.id
_entity.type
_entity.pdbx_description
1 polymer ?
#
loop_
_entity_poly.entity_id
_entity_poly.type
_entity_poly.pdbx_seq_one_letter_code
_entity_poly.pdbx_strand_id
1 'polypeptide(L)' 'MKTKKYFGTDGIRGRVGNAVINPEFILKLGWAV' A
#
# COMPACT_ATOMS: atom_id res chain seq x y z
N MET A 1 15.70 7.28 10.04
CA MET A 1 14.84 7.40 8.85
C MET A 1 14.01 6.13 8.73
N LYS A 2 12.68 6.22 8.72
CA LYS A 2 11.80 5.04 8.65
C LYS A 2 11.68 4.59 7.19
N THR A 3 12.06 3.36 6.90
CA THR A 3 11.93 2.81 5.54
C THR A 3 10.45 2.71 5.17
N LYS A 4 10.07 3.27 4.02
CA LYS A 4 8.71 3.14 3.51
C LYS A 4 8.46 1.67 3.15
N LYS A 5 7.53 1.02 3.84
CA LYS A 5 7.27 -0.43 3.71
C LYS A 5 6.74 -0.83 2.32
N TYR A 6 5.99 0.07 1.67
CA TYR A 6 5.25 -0.22 0.45
C TYR A 6 5.70 0.59 -0.77
N PHE A 7 6.60 1.55 -0.58
CA PHE A 7 7.06 2.45 -1.64
C PHE A 7 8.52 2.17 -1.97
N GLY A 8 8.74 1.65 -3.17
CA GLY A 8 10.01 1.25 -3.78
C GLY A 8 9.77 0.96 -5.27
N THR A 9 10.73 0.36 -5.97
CA THR A 9 10.62 0.05 -7.42
C THR A 9 9.39 -0.80 -7.76
N ASP A 10 9.08 -1.78 -6.90
CA ASP A 10 8.00 -2.73 -7.17
C ASP A 10 6.64 -2.32 -6.62
N GLY A 11 6.59 -1.33 -5.72
CA GLY A 11 5.35 -0.84 -5.11
C GLY A 11 4.51 -1.92 -4.43
N ILE A 12 3.19 -1.73 -4.40
CA ILE A 12 2.23 -2.68 -3.83
C ILE A 12 1.71 -3.59 -4.95
N ARG A 13 1.77 -4.92 -4.76
CA ARG A 13 1.32 -5.92 -5.73
C ARG A 13 0.33 -6.89 -5.09
N GLY A 14 -0.58 -7.40 -5.91
CA GLY A 14 -1.57 -8.39 -5.52
C GLY A 14 -2.75 -8.41 -6.49
N ARG A 15 -3.68 -9.35 -6.27
CA ARG A 15 -4.94 -9.40 -6.99
C ARG A 15 -5.92 -8.38 -6.41
N VAL A 16 -6.71 -7.74 -7.27
CA VAL A 16 -7.80 -6.85 -6.85
C VAL A 16 -8.75 -7.58 -5.92
N GLY A 17 -9.09 -6.95 -4.80
CA GLY A 17 -9.94 -7.51 -3.73
C GLY A 17 -9.16 -8.22 -2.61
N ASN A 18 -7.86 -8.46 -2.77
CA ASN A 18 -7.03 -9.02 -1.71
C ASN A 18 -6.61 -7.96 -0.69
N ALA A 19 -6.00 -8.41 0.42
CA ALA A 19 -5.66 -7.61 1.60
C ALA A 19 -4.96 -6.26 1.33
N VAL A 20 -4.13 -6.14 0.28
CA VAL A 20 -3.37 -4.91 -0.03
C VAL A 20 -3.80 -4.20 -1.32
N ILE A 21 -4.72 -4.78 -2.12
CA ILE A 21 -5.28 -4.16 -3.33
C ILE A 21 -6.80 -4.07 -3.15
N ASN A 22 -7.23 -3.28 -2.16
CA ASN A 22 -8.63 -2.97 -1.92
C ASN A 22 -8.80 -1.49 -1.52
N PRO A 23 -10.01 -0.91 -1.67
CA PRO A 23 -10.24 0.51 -1.43
C PRO A 23 -9.90 0.95 0.00
N GLU A 24 -10.26 0.15 1.00
CA GLU A 24 -10.03 0.49 2.40
C GLU A 24 -8.54 0.65 2.71
N PHE A 25 -7.72 -0.28 2.23
CA PHE A 25 -6.27 -0.24 2.41
C PHE A 25 -5.64 0.97 1.72
N ILE A 26 -6.03 1.27 0.48
CA ILE A 26 -5.47 2.39 -0.30
C ILE A 26 -5.86 3.74 0.29
N LEU A 27 -7.11 3.89 0.76
CA LEU A 27 -7.55 5.11 1.45
C LEU A 27 -6.75 5.36 2.73
N LYS A 28 -6.50 4.33 3.53
CA LYS A 28 -5.66 4.42 4.73
C LYS A 28 -4.21 4.76 4.38
N LEU A 29 -3.68 4.23 3.27
CA LEU A 29 -2.32 4.51 2.81
C LEU A 29 -2.11 5.98 2.45
N GLY A 30 -3.13 6.65 1.90
CA GLY A 30 -3.05 8.08 1.54
C GLY A 30 -2.79 9.01 2.73
N TRP A 31 -3.05 8.55 3.96
CA TRP A 31 -2.85 9.32 5.19
C TRP A 31 -1.67 8.83 6.03
N ALA A 32 -0.93 7.83 5.55
CA ALA A 32 0.22 7.29 6.26
C ALA A 32 1.42 8.24 6.13
N VAL A 33 1.89 8.77 7.26
CA VAL A 33 3.09 9.63 7.40
C VAL A 33 4.36 8.80 7.62
#